data_AF-A0A399NUH3-F1
#
_entry.id   AF-A0A399NUH3-F1
#
_cell.length_a   1.000
_cell.length_b   1.000
_cell.length_c   1.000
_cell.angle_alpha   90.00
_cell.angle_beta   90.00
_cell.angle_gamma   90.00
#
_symmetry.space_group_name_H-M   'P 1'
#
loop_
_entity.id
_entity.type
_entity.pdbx_description
1 polymer ?
#
loop_
_entity_poly.entity_id
_entity_poly.type
_entity_poly.pdbx_seq_one_letter_code
_entity_poly.pdbx_strand_id
1 'polypeptide(L)'
;MEAFEVTVLGERWRIAEREPGGATPTYDLDWLDGPADGTYGFTVGGAPRTPEQLIAEATAFVEGFSEPGGIGEDFAGFVPARFRDAG
;
A
#
# COMPACT_ATOMS: atom_id res chain seq x y z
N MET A 1 -0.08 17.36 -0.88
CA MET A 1 -1.28 16.75 -0.25
C MET A 1 -0.92 16.39 1.18
N GLU A 2 -1.81 16.60 2.15
CA GLU A 2 -1.54 16.16 3.52
C GLU A 2 -1.56 14.63 3.61
N ALA A 3 -0.72 14.06 4.48
CA ALA A 3 -0.69 12.63 4.69
C ALA A 3 -2.02 12.15 5.30
N PHE A 4 -2.56 11.05 4.78
CA PHE A 4 -3.82 10.48 5.24
C PHE A 4 -3.73 8.97 5.39
N GLU A 5 -4.56 8.42 6.28
CA GLU A 5 -4.67 6.98 6.48
C GLU A 5 -5.96 6.46 5.84
N VAL A 6 -5.87 5.29 5.21
CA VAL A 6 -7.00 4.64 4.56
C VAL A 6 -6.95 3.14 4.82
N THR A 7 -8.12 2.51 4.92
CA THR A 7 -8.21 1.05 5.01
C THR A 7 -8.66 0.49 3.66
N VAL A 8 -7.87 -0.43 3.11
CA VAL A 8 -8.07 -1.05 1.80
C VAL A 8 -8.04 -2.57 1.97
N LEU A 9 -9.12 -3.26 1.61
CA LEU A 9 -9.23 -4.73 1.78
C LEU A 9 -8.94 -5.21 3.22
N GLY A 10 -9.23 -4.37 4.23
CA GLY A 10 -8.95 -4.64 5.63
C GLY A 10 -7.52 -4.27 6.07
N GLU A 11 -6.66 -3.84 5.16
CA GLU A 11 -5.29 -3.40 5.41
C GLU A 11 -5.22 -1.89 5.66
N ARG A 12 -4.49 -1.46 6.69
CA ARG A 12 -4.25 -0.03 6.92
C ARG A 12 -3.05 0.46 6.13
N TRP A 13 -3.28 1.56 5.40
CA TRP A 13 -2.28 2.25 4.62
C TRP A 13 -2.16 3.69 5.08
N ARG A 14 -0.94 4.20 5.13
CA ARG A 14 -0.64 5.62 5.30
C ARG A 14 -0.06 6.14 3.99
N ILE A 15 -0.70 7.15 3.43
CA ILE A 15 -0.33 7.73 2.14
C ILE A 15 0.16 9.15 2.41
N ALA A 16 1.40 9.43 2.04
CA ALA A 16 2.01 10.74 2.21
C ALA A 16 2.57 11.24 0.87
N GLU A 17 2.25 12.49 0.51
CA GLU A 17 2.94 13.13 -0.60
C GLU A 17 4.34 13.53 -0.16
N ARG A 18 5.34 13.02 -0.87
CA ARG A 18 6.73 13.44 -0.73
C ARG A 18 6.91 14.68 -1.60
N GLU A 19 7.00 15.85 -0.98
CA GLU A 19 7.19 17.11 -1.68
C GLU A 19 8.46 17.05 -2.52
N PRO A 20 8.34 17.07 -3.86
CA PRO A 20 9.50 17.11 -4.70
C PRO A 20 10.01 18.55 -4.68
N GLY A 21 11.29 18.75 -4.40
CA GLY A 21 11.95 20.05 -4.58
C GLY A 21 12.01 20.47 -6.06
N GLY A 22 10.87 20.75 -6.68
CA GLY A 22 10.72 21.11 -8.08
C GLY A 22 10.55 19.95 -9.08
N ALA A 23 10.43 18.70 -8.62
CA ALA A 23 10.23 17.52 -9.48
C ALA A 23 8.76 17.05 -9.54
N THR A 24 8.48 15.95 -10.24
CA THR A 24 7.15 15.33 -10.28
C THR A 24 6.74 14.83 -8.89
N PRO A 25 5.45 14.98 -8.50
CA PRO A 25 4.98 14.52 -7.20
C PRO A 25 5.17 13.02 -7.07
N THR A 26 5.58 12.63 -5.86
CA THR A 26 5.76 11.24 -5.43
C THR A 26 4.94 11.01 -4.19
N TYR A 27 4.38 9.82 -4.07
CA TYR A 27 3.50 9.42 -2.99
C TYR A 27 4.07 8.16 -2.37
N ASP A 28 4.35 8.21 -1.07
CA ASP A 28 4.73 7.05 -0.29
C ASP A 28 3.46 6.40 0.26
N LEU A 29 3.32 5.10 0.02
CA LEU A 29 2.24 4.27 0.55
C LEU A 29 2.86 3.27 1.53
N ASP A 30 2.73 3.55 2.82
CA ASP A 30 3.22 2.70 3.91
C ASP A 30 2.10 1.75 4.35
N TRP A 31 2.35 0.45 4.33
CA TRP A 31 1.41 -0.59 4.74
C TRP A 31 1.56 -0.86 6.25
N LEU A 32 0.77 -0.16 7.06
CA LEU A 32 0.93 -0.13 8.53
C LEU A 32 0.65 -1.47 9.21
N ASP A 33 -0.32 -2.25 8.73
CA ASP A 33 -0.62 -3.60 9.24
C ASP A 33 -0.05 -4.72 8.35
N GLY A 34 0.85 -4.32 7.45
CA GLY A 34 1.40 -5.17 6.41
C GLY A 34 2.52 -6.09 6.87
N PRO A 35 3.15 -6.80 5.91
CA PRO A 35 4.29 -7.64 6.19
C PRO A 35 5.47 -6.83 6.75
N ALA A 36 6.47 -7.53 7.28
CA ALA A 36 7.65 -6.92 7.92
C ALA A 36 7.28 -5.93 9.06
N ASP A 37 6.33 -6.30 9.92
CA ASP A 37 5.91 -5.50 11.08
C ASP A 37 5.38 -4.09 10.71
N GLY A 38 4.69 -3.99 9.57
CA GLY A 38 4.13 -2.71 9.12
C GLY A 38 5.15 -1.75 8.50
N THR A 39 6.37 -2.21 8.21
CA THR A 39 7.42 -1.41 7.57
C THR A 39 7.46 -1.55 6.05
N TYR A 40 6.63 -2.44 5.50
CA TYR A 40 6.54 -2.64 4.07
C TYR A 40 5.68 -1.56 3.41
N GLY A 41 5.98 -1.24 2.16
CA GLY A 41 5.32 -0.17 1.44
C GLY A 41 5.92 0.02 0.07
N PHE A 42 5.37 0.96 -0.70
CA PHE A 42 5.90 1.30 -2.01
C PHE A 42 5.70 2.78 -2.31
N THR A 43 6.57 3.32 -3.17
CA THR A 43 6.50 4.70 -3.62
C THR A 43 5.97 4.75 -5.05
N VAL A 44 4.99 5.61 -5.29
CA VAL A 44 4.42 5.88 -6.61
C VAL A 44 4.82 7.28 -7.04
N GLY A 45 5.43 7.41 -8.22
CA GLY A 45 5.84 8.70 -8.78
C GLY A 45 5.36 8.91 -10.21
N GLY A 46 5.57 10.12 -10.71
CA GLY A 46 5.52 10.43 -12.14
C GLY A 46 4.42 11.41 -12.55
N ALA A 47 3.24 11.36 -11.94
CA ALA A 47 2.16 12.30 -12.21
C ALA A 47 1.39 12.63 -10.93
N PRO A 48 0.78 13.83 -10.84
CA PRO A 48 -0.15 14.15 -9.77
C PRO A 48 -1.28 13.11 -9.75
N ARG A 49 -1.50 12.50 -8.59
CA ARG A 49 -2.53 11.48 -8.38
C ARG A 49 -3.56 11.99 -7.39
N THR A 50 -4.83 11.65 -7.62
CA THR A 50 -5.88 11.91 -6.62
C THR A 50 -5.84 10.86 -5.51
N PRO A 51 -6.42 11.14 -4.33
CA PRO A 51 -6.51 10.14 -3.26
C PRO A 51 -7.15 8.83 -3.74
N GLU A 52 -8.20 8.92 -4.57
CA GLU A 52 -8.89 7.76 -5.14
C GLU A 52 -7.96 6.90 -6.02
N GLN A 53 -7.09 7.54 -6.80
CA GLN A 53 -6.10 6.82 -7.61
C GLN A 53 -5.07 6.12 -6.73
N LEU A 54 -4.59 6.77 -5.66
CA LEU A 54 -3.63 6.16 -4.73
C LEU A 54 -4.26 4.97 -3.97
N ILE A 55 -5.53 5.08 -3.60
CA ILE A 55 -6.31 3.98 -3.01
C ILE A 55 -6.44 2.82 -4.00
N ALA A 56 -6.71 3.10 -5.27
CA ALA A 56 -6.78 2.07 -6.31
C ALA A 56 -5.44 1.35 -6.51
N GLU A 57 -4.31 2.08 -6.47
CA GLU A 57 -2.96 1.49 -6.54
C GLU A 57 -2.69 0.59 -5.33
N ALA A 58 -3.04 1.03 -4.11
CA ALA A 58 -2.91 0.22 -2.90
C ALA A 58 -3.77 -1.06 -2.97
N THR A 59 -4.98 -0.94 -3.53
CA THR A 59 -5.89 -2.08 -3.73
C THR A 59 -5.26 -3.09 -4.67
N ALA A 60 -4.84 -2.65 -5.86
CA ALA A 60 -4.20 -3.51 -6.86
C ALA A 60 -2.93 -4.16 -6.32
N PHE A 61 -2.16 -3.44 -5.48
CA PHE A 61 -0.98 -3.98 -4.82
C PHE A 61 -1.32 -5.13 -3.87
N VAL A 62 -2.29 -4.95 -2.96
CA VAL A 62 -2.73 -6.01 -2.03
C VAL A 62 -3.30 -7.21 -2.78
N GLU A 63 -4.04 -6.95 -3.87
CA GLU A 63 -4.57 -8.01 -4.73
C GLU A 63 -3.44 -8.84 -5.32
N GLY A 64 -2.53 -8.22 -6.09
CA GLY A 64 -1.40 -8.92 -6.71
C GLY A 64 -0.40 -9.51 -5.70
N PHE A 65 -0.28 -8.90 -4.52
CA PHE A 65 0.52 -9.45 -3.43
C PHE A 65 -0.02 -10.81 -2.95
N SER A 66 -1.36 -10.99 -2.92
CA SER A 66 -1.96 -12.23 -2.44
C SER A 66 -2.44 -13.18 -3.55
N GLU A 67 -2.17 -12.86 -4.81
CA GLU A 67 -2.35 -13.83 -5.90
C GLU A 67 -1.34 -14.98 -5.78
N PRO A 68 -1.68 -16.20 -6.24
CA PRO A 68 -0.73 -17.30 -6.29
C PRO A 68 0.44 -16.97 -7.23
N GLY A 69 1.68 -17.13 -6.79
CA GLY A 69 2.88 -16.63 -7.48
C GLY A 69 3.24 -15.18 -7.14
N GLY A 70 2.46 -14.51 -6.28
CA GLY A 70 2.64 -13.12 -5.87
C GLY A 70 3.74 -12.92 -4.85
N ILE A 71 4.06 -11.65 -4.58
CA ILE A 71 5.12 -11.23 -3.64
C ILE A 71 4.83 -11.75 -2.22
N GLY A 72 3.56 -11.98 -1.86
CA GLY A 72 3.18 -12.49 -0.55
C GLY A 72 3.74 -13.87 -0.21
N GLU A 73 4.13 -14.68 -1.19
CA GLU A 73 4.79 -15.96 -0.93
C GLU A 73 6.20 -15.79 -0.33
N ASP A 74 6.87 -14.67 -0.56
CA ASP A 74 8.18 -14.35 0.04
C ASP A 74 8.05 -14.03 1.54
N PHE A 75 6.87 -13.58 1.96
CA PHE A 75 6.55 -13.23 3.35
C PHE A 75 5.91 -14.40 4.08
N ALA A 76 6.70 -15.45 4.33
CA ALA A 76 6.26 -16.65 5.04
C ALA A 76 5.58 -16.31 6.38
N GLY A 77 4.30 -16.68 6.50
CA GLY A 77 3.49 -16.47 7.71
C GLY A 77 2.71 -15.15 7.77
N PHE A 78 2.87 -14.25 6.78
CA PHE A 78 1.98 -13.11 6.63
C PHE A 78 0.67 -13.54 5.96
N VAL A 79 -0.45 -13.30 6.64
CA VAL A 79 -1.80 -13.55 6.12
C VAL A 79 -2.50 -12.20 6.00
N PRO A 80 -2.88 -11.77 4.77
CA PRO A 80 -3.64 -10.54 4.58
C PRO A 80 -4.94 -10.54 5.39
N ALA A 81 -5.35 -9.38 5.87
CA ALA A 81 -6.55 -9.11 6.66
C ALA A 81 -7.80 -9.79 6.09
N ARG A 82 -7.98 -9.74 4.76
CA ARG A 82 -9.09 -10.41 4.06
C ARG A 82 -9.14 -11.94 4.24
N PHE A 83 -8.00 -12.58 4.52
CA PHE A 83 -7.90 -14.01 4.81
C PHE A 83 -7.77 -14.31 6.31
N ARG A 84 -7.50 -13.30 7.14
CA ARG A 84 -7.34 -13.41 8.59
C ARG A 84 -8.66 -13.67 9.32
N ASP A 85 -9.76 -13.15 8.79
CA ASP A 85 -11.12 -13.30 9.36
C ASP A 85 -11.81 -14.62 8.98
N ALA A 86 -11.20 -15.42 8.08
CA ALA A 86 -11.75 -16.71 7.65
C ALA A 86 -11.33 -17.89 8.56
N GLY A 87 -10.77 -17.62 9.74
CA GLY A 87 -10.21 -18.60 10.68
C GLY A 87 -11.10 -18.92 11.87
#